data_AF-A0A183J8R9-F1
#
_entry.id   AF-A0A183J8R9-F1
#
_cell.length_a   1.000
_cell.length_b   1.000
_cell.length_c   1.000
_cell.angle_alpha   90.00
_cell.angle_beta   90.00
_cell.angle_gamma   90.00
#
_symmetry.space_group_name_H-M   'P 1'
#
loop_
_entity.id
_entity.type
_entity.pdbx_description
1 polymer ?
#
loop_
_entity_poly.entity_id
_entity_poly.type
_entity_poly.pdbx_seq_one_letter_code
_entity_poly.pdbx_strand_id
1 'polypeptide(L)' 'MCYGLDKIEFLLNHENNDIYSKSMELIERFFGIESATDVRTAEPNVNEAENRFEFHVPEPKQVGNSDDFQF' A
#
# COMPACT_ATOMS: atom_id res chain seq x y z
N MET A 1 -1.67 -4.74 21.25
CA MET A 1 -2.70 -3.72 20.97
C MET A 1 -3.12 -3.85 19.52
N CYS A 2 -4.35 -4.31 19.22
CA CYS A 2 -4.87 -4.37 17.84
C CYS A 2 -6.36 -3.95 17.76
N TYR A 3 -6.80 -3.01 18.61
CA TYR A 3 -8.21 -2.62 18.67
C TYR A 3 -8.71 -1.84 17.44
N GLY A 4 -7.84 -1.51 16.49
CA GLY A 4 -8.22 -0.74 15.30
C GLY A 4 -8.99 -1.60 14.30
N LEU A 5 -8.47 -2.80 14.00
CA LEU A 5 -9.08 -3.73 13.06
C LEU A 5 -10.38 -4.31 13.63
N ASP A 6 -10.38 -4.70 14.91
CA ASP A 6 -11.59 -5.18 15.61
C ASP A 6 -12.77 -4.19 15.48
N LYS A 7 -12.48 -2.89 15.57
CA LYS A 7 -13.50 -1.84 15.43
C LYS A 7 -14.00 -1.68 14.00
N ILE A 8 -13.15 -1.90 13.00
CA ILE A 8 -13.55 -1.85 11.59
C ILE A 8 -14.38 -3.10 11.24
N GLU A 9 -14.03 -4.27 11.78
CA GLU A 9 -14.82 -5.50 11.63
C GLU A 9 -16.20 -5.40 12.30
N PHE A 10 -16.28 -4.73 13.45
CA PHE A 10 -17.57 -4.45 14.09
C PHE A 10 -18.53 -3.67 13.17
N LEU A 11 -18.00 -2.73 12.36
CA LEU A 11 -18.80 -1.92 11.45
C LEU A 11 -19.37 -2.71 10.26
N LEU A 12 -18.90 -3.93 10.00
CA LEU A 12 -19.48 -4.82 8.99
C LEU A 12 -20.87 -5.36 9.39
N ASN A 13 -21.27 -5.21 10.65
CA ASN A 13 -22.60 -5.58 11.13
C ASN A 13 -23.53 -4.37 11.30
N HIS A 14 -23.12 -3.19 10.84
CA HIS A 14 -23.89 -1.97 11.02
C HIS A 14 -25.06 -1.90 10.02
N GLU A 15 -26.26 -1.54 10.49
CA GLU A 15 -27.49 -1.44 9.67
C GLU A 15 -27.43 -0.37 8.56
N ASN A 16 -26.40 0.48 8.58
CA ASN A 16 -26.25 1.55 7.61
C ASN A 16 -25.36 1.05 6.47
N ASN A 17 -25.94 0.96 5.27
CA ASN A 17 -25.25 0.45 4.09
C ASN A 17 -24.00 1.27 3.71
N ASP A 18 -23.98 2.59 3.94
CA ASP A 18 -22.79 3.42 3.68
C ASP A 18 -21.65 3.07 4.65
N ILE A 19 -21.98 2.82 5.92
CA ILE A 19 -20.99 2.45 6.96
C ILE A 19 -20.42 1.07 6.67
N TYR A 20 -21.28 0.11 6.35
CA TYR A 20 -20.88 -1.23 5.92
C TYR A 20 -19.94 -1.16 4.72
N SER A 21 -20.35 -0.47 3.64
CA SER A 21 -19.62 -0.43 2.38
C SER A 21 -18.24 0.20 2.54
N LYS A 22 -18.15 1.32 3.27
CA LYS A 22 -16.86 1.99 3.55
C LYS A 22 -15.93 1.13 4.40
N SER A 23 -16.47 0.37 5.35
CA SER A 23 -15.67 -0.51 6.21
C SER A 23 -15.14 -1.71 5.42
N MET A 24 -15.97 -2.28 4.53
CA MET A 24 -15.57 -3.34 3.62
C MET A 24 -14.44 -2.88 2.68
N GLU A 25 -14.57 -1.71 2.05
CA GLU A 25 -13.53 -1.14 1.17
C GLU A 25 -12.19 -0.94 1.90
N LEU A 26 -12.23 -0.45 3.15
CA LEU A 26 -11.04 -0.27 3.97
C LEU A 26 -10.35 -1.60 4.30
N ILE A 27 -11.12 -2.64 4.61
CA ILE A 27 -10.59 -3.97 4.89
C ILE A 27 -9.95 -4.54 3.62
N GLU A 28 -10.63 -4.53 2.48
CA GLU A 28 -10.11 -5.08 1.22
C GLU A 28 -8.81 -4.36 0.78
N ARG A 29 -8.79 -3.03 0.87
CA ARG A 29 -7.67 -2.22 0.38
C ARG A 29 -6.40 -2.33 1.22
N PHE A 30 -6.52 -2.50 2.53
CA PHE A 30 -5.37 -2.41 3.45
C PHE A 30 -5.10 -3.69 4.23
N PHE A 31 -6.07 -4.60 4.32
CA PHE A 31 -6.02 -5.84 5.09
C PHE A 31 -6.44 -7.08 4.28
N GLY A 32 -6.85 -6.91 3.01
CA GLY A 32 -7.20 -7.98 2.11
C GLY A 32 -6.00 -8.83 1.70
N ILE A 33 -6.22 -10.13 1.47
CA ILE A 33 -5.17 -11.11 1.17
C ILE A 33 -4.48 -10.81 -0.17
N GLU A 34 -5.15 -10.14 -1.10
CA GLU A 34 -4.62 -9.84 -2.45
C GLU A 34 -3.65 -8.62 -2.45
N SER A 35 -3.70 -7.74 -1.45
CA SER A 35 -2.87 -6.53 -1.37
C SER A 35 -1.61 -6.69 -0.50
N ALA A 36 -1.41 -7.88 0.11
CA ALA A 36 -0.18 -8.23 0.83
C ALA A 36 1.08 -8.19 -0.05
N THR A 37 0.93 -8.19 -1.38
CA THR A 37 2.04 -8.14 -2.33
C THR A 37 2.37 -6.73 -2.82
N ASP A 38 1.39 -5.80 -2.87
CA ASP A 38 1.54 -4.57 -3.67
C ASP A 38 1.59 -3.27 -2.84
N VAL A 39 0.96 -3.22 -1.66
CA VAL A 39 0.76 -1.93 -0.96
C VAL A 39 1.72 -1.69 0.21
N ARG A 40 2.27 -2.72 0.87
CA ARG A 40 2.99 -2.52 2.16
C ARG A 40 4.13 -3.47 2.53
N THR A 41 4.93 -3.90 1.57
CA THR A 41 6.26 -4.44 1.91
C THR A 41 7.34 -3.61 1.22
N ALA A 42 7.30 -2.29 1.44
CA ALA A 42 8.52 -1.50 1.41
C ALA A 42 9.29 -1.79 2.71
N GLU A 43 9.70 -3.05 2.89
CA GLU A 43 10.75 -3.34 3.85
C GLU A 43 11.97 -2.56 3.37
N PRO A 44 12.55 -1.66 4.20
CA PRO A 44 13.82 -1.06 3.85
C PRO A 44 14.79 -2.20 3.57
N ASN A 45 15.55 -2.11 2.48
CA ASN A 45 16.56 -3.12 2.23
C ASN A 45 17.56 -3.05 3.39
N VAL A 46 17.58 -4.10 4.21
CA VAL A 46 18.45 -4.16 5.38
C VAL A 46 19.75 -4.80 4.92
N ASN A 47 20.82 -3.99 4.87
CA ASN A 47 22.15 -4.55 4.78
C ASN A 47 22.58 -5.01 6.18
N GLU A 48 22.38 -6.30 6.45
CA GLU A 48 22.64 -6.92 7.76
C GLU A 48 24.14 -6.93 8.12
N ALA A 49 25.03 -6.96 7.12
CA ALA A 49 26.47 -6.90 7.34
C ALA A 49 26.92 -5.54 7.91
N GLU A 50 26.27 -4.46 7.48
CA GLU A 50 26.62 -3.08 7.84
C GLU A 50 25.62 -2.45 8.84
N ASN A 51 24.59 -3.19 9.26
CA ASN A 51 23.46 -2.68 10.07
C ASN A 51 22.86 -1.36 9.53
N ARG A 52 22.64 -1.28 8.21
CA ARG A 52 22.04 -0.10 7.57
C ARG A 52 20.70 -0.39 6.90
N PHE A 53 19.85 0.63 6.90
CA PHE A 53 18.57 0.63 6.20
C PHE A 53 18.69 1.47 4.91
N GLU A 54 18.39 0.88 3.76
CA GLU A 54 18.36 1.57 2.47
C GLU A 54 16.92 1.77 1.99
N PHE A 55 16.55 3.03 1.83
CA PHE A 55 15.24 3.45 1.32
C PHE A 55 15.39 3.85 -0.15
N HIS A 56 14.91 3.01 -1.06
CA HIS A 56 14.87 3.37 -2.47
C HIS A 56 13.73 4.37 -2.69
N VAL A 57 14.08 5.62 -3.01
CA VAL A 57 13.13 6.57 -3.58
C VAL A 57 12.89 6.09 -5.02
N PRO A 58 11.64 5.75 -5.41
CA PRO A 58 11.36 5.39 -6.79
C PRO A 58 11.73 6.57 -7.68
N GLU A 59 12.72 6.35 -8.55
CA GLU A 59 13.21 7.36 -9.48
C GLU A 59 12.02 7.79 -10.37
N PRO A 60 11.74 9.10 -10.52
CA PRO A 60 10.75 9.53 -11.48
C PRO A 60 11.23 9.03 -12.84
N LYS A 61 10.39 8.24 -13.52
CA LYS A 61 10.66 7.71 -14.87
C LYS A 61 11.19 8.87 -15.72
N GLN A 62 12.49 8.88 -15.99
CA GLN A 62 13.11 9.80 -16.92
C GLN A 62 12.46 9.47 -18.27
N VAL A 63 11.55 10.34 -18.72
CA VAL A 63 11.09 10.34 -20.11
C VAL A 63 12.36 10.48 -20.94
N GLY A 64 12.75 9.39 -21.61
CA GLY A 64 13.85 9.39 -22.54
C GLY A 64 13.53 10.40 -23.62
N ASN A 65 14.27 11.51 -23.63
CA ASN A 65 14.35 12.36 -24.81
C ASN A 65 15.10 11.55 -25.86
N SER A 66 14.33 10.87 -26.71
CA SER A 66 14.83 10.34 -27.97
C SER A 66 14.38 11.32 -29.05
N ASP A 67 15.33 12.15 -29.46
CA ASP A 67 15.30 13.02 -30.61
C ASP A 67 14.94 12.27 -31.91
N ASP A 68 13.65 12.12 -32.20
CA ASP A 68 13.15 11.59 -33.48
C ASP A 68 12.05 12.50 -34.05
N PHE A 69 12.43 13.71 -34.45
CA PHE A 69 11.66 14.50 -35.41
C PHE A 69 12.63 15.07 -36.45
N GLN A 70 12.93 14.26 -37.45
CA GLN A 70 13.68 14.68 -38.62
C GLN A 70 12.71 15.36 -39.62
N PHE A 71 13.00 16.62 -39.94
CA PHE A 71 12.34 17.42 -40.98
C PHE A 71 12.66 16.91 -42.40
#